data_AF-A0A6G3REW5-F1
#
_entry.id   AF-A0A6G3REW5-F1
#
_cell.length_a   1.000
_cell.length_b   1.000
_cell.length_c   1.000
_cell.angle_alpha   90.00
_cell.angle_beta   90.00
_cell.angle_gamma   90.00
#
_symmetry.space_group_name_H-M   'P 1'
#
loop_
_entity.id
_entity.type
_entity.pdbx_description
1 polymer ?
#
loop_
_entity_poly.entity_id
_entity_poly.type
_entity_poly.pdbx_seq_one_letter_code
_entity_poly.pdbx_strand_id
1 'polypeptide(L)'
;MEQEQQSKDGNSAAPEDDFLVEFDFDGNWLGLTLHEGTRAEARKVAADLVEQFDPLRLGVSKAVLQRELEEHALSVHESGPLLTAVAYTDSGVFLADMSVLAYGEDGVTRPSPKEYEGMLLKWSYAEVKGDPQITEVELPIGPAVRVQAVLVEKRRFGWGKKLSECVRYWVWPTGHEEILLVEARWLNFERTDELTDLVDRVMPSLRLVPVPAEPGPSAPESPGEL
;
A
#
# COMPACT_ATOMS: atom_id res chain seq x y z
N MET A 1 -10.50 35.26 -33.63
CA MET A 1 -10.49 35.50 -32.17
C MET A 1 -11.83 35.01 -31.67
N GLU A 2 -11.83 33.83 -31.05
CA GLU A 2 -12.80 33.31 -30.08
C GLU A 2 -12.39 31.85 -29.88
N GLN A 3 -11.68 31.59 -28.78
CA GLN A 3 -11.34 30.25 -28.31
C GLN A 3 -12.51 29.77 -27.46
N GLU A 4 -13.16 28.70 -27.92
CA GLU A 4 -14.10 27.94 -27.13
C GLU A 4 -13.36 27.23 -25.98
N GLN A 5 -13.91 27.39 -24.79
CA GLN A 5 -13.56 26.64 -23.59
C GLN A 5 -13.90 25.17 -23.81
N GLN A 6 -12.89 24.32 -23.82
CA GLN A 6 -13.06 22.88 -23.68
C GLN A 6 -12.59 22.45 -22.29
N SER A 7 -13.54 21.87 -21.58
CA SER A 7 -13.54 21.37 -20.22
C SER A 7 -12.39 20.41 -19.94
N LYS A 8 -11.68 20.66 -18.83
CA LYS A 8 -10.82 19.69 -18.15
C LYS A 8 -11.71 18.81 -17.27
N ASP A 9 -12.15 17.68 -17.79
CA ASP A 9 -12.54 16.55 -16.96
C ASP A 9 -11.33 15.63 -16.82
N GLY A 10 -10.51 15.94 -15.82
CA GLY A 10 -9.46 15.05 -15.32
C GLY A 10 -10.08 14.01 -14.42
N ASN A 11 -10.69 12.99 -15.00
CA ASN A 11 -11.07 11.78 -14.29
C ASN A 11 -9.86 10.84 -14.33
N SER A 12 -8.96 10.95 -13.35
CA SER A 12 -7.93 9.94 -13.12
C SER A 12 -8.61 8.73 -12.48
N ALA A 13 -9.26 7.91 -13.31
CA ALA A 13 -9.56 6.54 -12.95
C ALA A 13 -8.21 5.83 -12.73
N ALA A 14 -8.07 5.15 -11.60
CA ALA A 14 -7.00 4.18 -11.42
C ALA A 14 -7.00 3.22 -12.63
N PRO A 15 -5.84 2.76 -13.12
CA PRO A 15 -5.83 1.68 -14.10
C PRO A 15 -6.70 0.54 -13.57
N GLU A 16 -7.55 -0.03 -14.42
CA GLU A 16 -8.20 -1.31 -14.12
C GLU A 16 -7.07 -2.33 -14.04
N ASP A 17 -6.52 -2.53 -12.84
CA ASP A 17 -5.39 -3.43 -12.67
C ASP A 17 -5.87 -4.86 -12.99
N ASP A 18 -5.25 -5.48 -14.00
CA ASP A 18 -5.53 -6.88 -14.41
C ASP A 18 -5.15 -7.91 -13.31
N PHE A 19 -4.61 -7.44 -12.19
CA PHE A 19 -4.13 -8.24 -11.09
C PHE A 19 -4.47 -7.64 -9.72
N LEU A 20 -4.51 -8.50 -8.70
CA LEU A 20 -4.51 -8.15 -7.30
C LEU A 20 -3.11 -8.40 -6.72
N VAL A 21 -2.73 -7.56 -5.76
CA VAL A 21 -1.52 -7.76 -4.96
C VAL A 21 -1.87 -8.57 -3.72
N GLU A 22 -1.13 -9.64 -3.46
CA GLU A 22 -1.28 -10.43 -2.24
C GLU A 22 0.06 -10.62 -1.51
N PHE A 23 -0.03 -10.72 -0.19
CA PHE A 23 1.04 -11.10 0.72
C PHE A 23 0.55 -12.23 1.64
N ASP A 24 1.48 -13.02 2.16
CA ASP A 24 1.25 -13.87 3.32
C ASP A 24 1.70 -13.14 4.59
N PHE A 25 0.74 -12.52 5.27
CA PHE A 25 1.02 -11.68 6.43
C PHE A 25 1.31 -12.44 7.72
N ASP A 26 1.11 -13.76 7.74
CA ASP A 26 1.35 -14.64 8.91
C ASP A 26 0.78 -14.08 10.23
N GLY A 27 -0.35 -13.36 10.15
CA GLY A 27 -1.01 -12.71 11.30
C GLY A 27 -0.30 -11.48 11.91
N ASN A 28 0.87 -11.09 11.42
CA ASN A 28 1.63 -9.95 11.94
C ASN A 28 1.23 -8.61 11.32
N TRP A 29 0.55 -8.66 10.17
CA TRP A 29 -0.02 -7.51 9.50
C TRP A 29 -1.52 -7.70 9.30
N LEU A 30 -2.25 -6.60 9.43
CA LEU A 30 -3.69 -6.54 9.26
C LEU A 30 -3.99 -5.84 7.94
N GLY A 31 -4.61 -6.55 7.00
CA GLY A 31 -5.04 -6.00 5.71
C GLY A 31 -6.12 -4.93 5.90
N LEU A 32 -5.84 -3.73 5.40
CA LEU A 32 -6.64 -2.51 5.58
C LEU A 32 -7.05 -1.87 4.24
N THR A 33 -6.89 -2.58 3.12
CA THR A 33 -7.26 -2.11 1.79
C THR A 33 -8.75 -1.85 1.68
N LEU A 34 -9.13 -0.69 1.14
CA LEU A 34 -10.51 -0.33 0.79
C LEU A 34 -10.68 -0.36 -0.73
N HIS A 35 -11.78 -0.93 -1.21
CA HIS A 35 -12.11 -1.02 -2.63
C HIS A 35 -12.90 0.21 -3.07
N GLU A 36 -13.94 0.59 -2.32
CA GLU A 36 -14.78 1.75 -2.64
C GLU A 36 -14.29 3.03 -1.96
N GLY A 37 -13.47 2.90 -0.90
CA GLY A 37 -12.99 4.04 -0.12
C GLY A 37 -14.07 4.69 0.75
N THR A 38 -15.19 4.00 0.97
CA THR A 38 -16.31 4.56 1.71
C THR A 38 -16.12 4.41 3.21
N ARG A 39 -16.72 5.34 3.98
CA ARG A 39 -16.72 5.24 5.45
C ARG A 39 -17.44 3.98 5.96
N ALA A 40 -18.46 3.51 5.23
CA ALA A 40 -19.18 2.29 5.58
C ALA A 40 -18.29 1.05 5.42
N GLU A 41 -17.55 0.97 4.31
CA GLU A 41 -16.57 -0.08 4.07
C GLU A 41 -15.45 -0.03 5.14
N ALA A 42 -14.84 1.13 5.36
CA ALA A 42 -13.78 1.31 6.34
C ALA A 42 -14.20 0.88 7.75
N ARG A 43 -15.42 1.26 8.17
CA ARG A 43 -15.97 0.84 9.47
C ARG A 43 -16.12 -0.68 9.56
N LYS A 44 -16.57 -1.33 8.49
CA LYS A 44 -16.77 -2.78 8.45
C LYS A 44 -15.42 -3.50 8.56
N VAL A 45 -14.45 -3.14 7.70
CA VAL A 45 -13.08 -3.68 7.73
C VAL A 45 -12.48 -3.51 9.13
N ALA A 46 -12.54 -2.29 9.69
CA ALA A 46 -12.02 -2.04 11.03
C ALA A 46 -12.71 -2.86 12.13
N ALA A 47 -14.02 -3.09 12.04
CA ALA A 47 -14.74 -3.93 13.00
C ALA A 47 -14.25 -5.39 12.95
N ASP A 48 -14.11 -5.94 11.75
CA ASP A 48 -13.67 -7.32 11.53
C ASP A 48 -12.21 -7.52 12.04
N LEU A 49 -11.34 -6.52 11.83
CA LEU A 49 -9.95 -6.56 12.32
C LEU A 49 -9.86 -6.50 13.85
N VAL A 50 -10.68 -5.68 14.52
CA VAL A 50 -10.65 -5.53 15.98
C VAL A 50 -11.06 -6.81 16.72
N GLU A 51 -11.85 -7.67 16.08
CA GLU A 51 -12.22 -8.97 16.66
C GLU A 51 -11.05 -9.95 16.74
N GLN A 52 -9.93 -9.69 16.06
CA GLN A 52 -8.72 -10.50 16.15
C GLN A 52 -7.91 -10.23 17.45
N PHE A 53 -8.19 -9.12 18.14
CA PHE A 53 -7.49 -8.74 19.37
C PHE A 53 -8.13 -9.35 20.61
N ASP A 54 -7.29 -9.85 21.53
CA ASP A 54 -7.73 -10.28 22.86
C ASP A 54 -8.15 -9.07 23.70
N PRO A 55 -9.45 -8.94 24.08
CA PRO A 55 -9.94 -7.82 24.87
C PRO A 55 -9.24 -7.64 26.21
N LEU A 56 -8.66 -8.71 26.79
CA LEU A 56 -7.96 -8.66 28.07
C LEU A 56 -6.53 -8.13 27.96
N ARG A 57 -5.96 -8.13 26.75
CA ARG A 57 -4.58 -7.67 26.48
C ARG A 57 -4.54 -6.25 25.91
N LEU A 58 -5.67 -5.75 25.41
CA LEU A 58 -5.77 -4.41 24.88
C LEU A 58 -5.52 -3.34 25.96
N GLY A 59 -4.61 -2.42 25.66
CA GLY A 59 -4.37 -1.22 26.47
C GLY A 59 -5.38 -0.09 26.20
N VAL A 60 -6.22 -0.24 25.17
CA VAL A 60 -7.27 0.69 24.75
C VAL A 60 -8.61 -0.02 24.60
N SER A 61 -9.72 0.71 24.52
CA SER A 61 -11.00 0.06 24.23
C SER A 61 -11.08 -0.38 22.76
N LYS A 62 -11.79 -1.48 22.49
CA LYS A 62 -12.07 -1.95 21.11
C LYS A 62 -12.64 -0.84 20.23
N ALA A 63 -13.53 -0.01 20.78
CA ALA A 63 -14.15 1.11 20.04
C ALA A 63 -13.13 2.19 19.63
N VAL A 64 -12.09 2.44 20.46
CA VAL A 64 -11.02 3.38 20.11
C VAL A 64 -10.16 2.81 19.00
N LEU A 65 -9.71 1.56 19.14
CA LEU A 65 -8.90 0.88 18.11
C LEU A 65 -9.63 0.79 16.76
N GLN A 66 -10.93 0.46 16.78
CA GLN A 66 -11.75 0.41 15.58
C GLN A 66 -11.80 1.77 14.87
N ARG A 67 -12.00 2.86 15.63
CA ARG A 67 -12.02 4.20 15.05
C ARG A 67 -10.66 4.58 14.46
N GLU A 68 -9.56 4.24 15.13
CA GLU A 68 -8.21 4.49 14.62
C GLU A 68 -7.96 3.75 13.31
N LEU A 69 -8.34 2.48 13.22
CA LEU A 69 -8.26 1.70 11.97
C LEU A 69 -9.15 2.26 10.86
N GLU A 70 -10.39 2.67 11.18
CA GLU A 70 -11.32 3.32 10.23
C GLU A 70 -10.70 4.60 9.63
N GLU A 71 -10.16 5.47 10.50
CA GLU A 71 -9.53 6.73 10.08
C GLU A 71 -8.25 6.49 9.26
N HIS A 72 -7.45 5.48 9.64
CA HIS A 72 -6.24 5.11 8.90
C HIS A 72 -6.59 4.59 7.49
N ALA A 73 -7.55 3.67 7.39
CA ALA A 73 -7.97 3.08 6.12
C ALA A 73 -8.41 4.16 5.11
N LEU A 74 -9.24 5.10 5.58
CA LEU A 74 -9.71 6.22 4.76
C LEU A 74 -8.56 7.14 4.33
N SER A 75 -7.66 7.48 5.26
CA SER A 75 -6.55 8.38 4.96
C SER A 75 -5.58 7.79 3.94
N VAL A 76 -5.34 6.48 3.96
CA VAL A 76 -4.39 5.82 3.04
C VAL A 76 -5.05 5.51 1.70
N HIS A 77 -6.37 5.29 1.66
CA HIS A 77 -7.09 5.10 0.40
C HIS A 77 -7.01 6.34 -0.52
N GLU A 78 -6.85 7.55 0.01
CA GLU A 78 -6.70 8.79 -0.78
C GLU A 78 -5.53 8.74 -1.80
N SER A 79 -4.51 7.91 -1.56
CA SER A 79 -3.38 7.73 -2.48
C SER A 79 -3.58 6.61 -3.53
N GLY A 80 -4.72 5.93 -3.53
CA GLY A 80 -5.02 4.82 -4.47
C GLY A 80 -4.07 3.62 -4.38
N PRO A 81 -3.78 3.07 -3.19
CA PRO A 81 -2.92 1.90 -3.08
C PRO A 81 -3.62 0.63 -3.57
N LEU A 82 -2.86 -0.25 -4.22
CA LEU A 82 -3.29 -1.62 -4.56
C LEU A 82 -3.54 -2.46 -3.31
N LEU A 83 -2.74 -2.20 -2.26
CA LEU A 83 -2.83 -2.88 -0.99
C LEU A 83 -2.40 -1.94 0.13
N THR A 84 -3.10 -2.02 1.26
CA THR A 84 -2.71 -1.38 2.52
C THR A 84 -2.72 -2.41 3.64
N ALA A 85 -1.71 -2.39 4.49
CA ALA A 85 -1.66 -3.20 5.71
C ALA A 85 -1.07 -2.41 6.88
N VAL A 86 -1.38 -2.82 8.10
CA VAL A 86 -0.87 -2.19 9.32
C VAL A 86 -0.40 -3.22 10.33
N ALA A 87 0.65 -2.89 11.07
CA ALA A 87 1.17 -3.70 12.17
C ALA A 87 0.82 -3.05 13.51
N TYR A 88 0.37 -3.86 14.46
CA TYR A 88 0.03 -3.45 15.81
C TYR A 88 0.64 -4.42 16.82
N THR A 89 0.92 -3.92 18.02
CA THR A 89 1.19 -4.82 19.16
C THR A 89 -0.10 -5.54 19.59
N ASP A 90 0.03 -6.66 20.29
CA ASP A 90 -1.09 -7.35 20.95
C ASP A 90 -1.94 -6.45 21.87
N SER A 91 -1.35 -5.35 22.35
CA SER A 91 -2.03 -4.36 23.21
C SER A 91 -2.80 -3.29 22.44
N GLY A 92 -2.82 -3.34 21.10
CA GLY A 92 -3.52 -2.37 20.25
C GLY A 92 -2.73 -1.08 19.99
N VAL A 93 -1.42 -1.08 20.22
CA VAL A 93 -0.55 0.06 19.87
C VAL A 93 -0.07 -0.07 18.42
N PHE A 94 -0.32 0.96 17.60
CA PHE A 94 0.16 1.06 16.22
C PHE A 94 1.69 1.03 16.15
N LEU A 95 2.23 0.20 15.26
CA LEU A 95 3.67 0.04 15.04
C LEU A 95 4.10 0.62 13.70
N ALA A 96 3.46 0.18 12.62
CA ALA A 96 3.83 0.54 11.25
C ALA A 96 2.63 0.44 10.29
N ASP A 97 2.70 1.18 9.20
CA ASP A 97 1.84 1.04 8.03
C ASP A 97 2.66 0.54 6.84
N MET A 98 2.01 -0.17 5.92
CA MET A 98 2.55 -0.64 4.66
C MET A 98 1.54 -0.34 3.55
N SER A 99 2.02 0.17 2.43
CA SER A 99 1.22 0.39 1.21
C SER A 99 1.93 -0.14 -0.01
N VAL A 100 1.16 -0.59 -1.00
CA VAL A 100 1.65 -0.98 -2.32
C VAL A 100 1.02 -0.08 -3.38
N LEU A 101 1.85 0.52 -4.22
CA LEU A 101 1.48 1.37 -5.33
C LEU A 101 2.05 0.80 -6.62
N ALA A 102 1.31 0.88 -7.72
CA ALA A 102 1.84 0.60 -9.05
C ALA A 102 2.25 1.88 -9.78
N TYR A 103 3.36 1.80 -10.50
CA TYR A 103 3.85 2.83 -11.41
C TYR A 103 4.02 2.22 -12.80
N GLY A 104 3.22 2.69 -13.74
CA GLY A 104 3.25 2.27 -15.13
C GLY A 104 2.35 3.19 -15.94
N GLU A 105 2.57 3.24 -17.25
CA GLU A 105 1.68 3.91 -18.19
C GLU A 105 1.57 3.04 -19.43
N ASP A 106 0.34 2.84 -19.91
CA ASP A 106 0.07 1.96 -21.04
C ASP A 106 0.89 2.36 -22.28
N GLY A 107 1.63 1.40 -22.82
CA GLY A 107 2.47 1.61 -24.01
C GLY A 107 3.75 2.41 -23.75
N VAL A 108 4.08 2.72 -22.49
CA VAL A 108 5.36 3.31 -22.11
C VAL A 108 6.29 2.23 -21.59
N THR A 109 7.47 2.12 -22.21
CA THR A 109 8.47 1.14 -21.76
C THR A 109 8.92 1.44 -20.34
N ARG A 110 8.72 0.46 -19.44
CA ARG A 110 9.20 0.50 -18.07
C ARG A 110 10.71 0.73 -18.01
N PRO A 111 11.21 1.73 -17.26
CA PRO A 111 12.65 1.93 -17.08
C PRO A 111 13.27 0.78 -16.29
N SER A 112 14.53 0.46 -16.57
CA SER A 112 15.29 -0.51 -15.76
C SER A 112 15.57 0.03 -14.35
N PRO A 113 15.90 -0.84 -13.36
CA PRO A 113 16.28 -0.39 -12.02
C PRO A 113 17.36 0.70 -12.02
N LYS A 114 18.37 0.54 -12.88
CA LYS A 114 19.48 1.49 -13.04
C LYS A 114 19.02 2.85 -13.59
N GLU A 115 18.14 2.85 -14.58
CA GLU A 115 17.58 4.09 -15.13
C GLU A 115 16.67 4.80 -14.14
N TYR A 116 16.09 4.05 -13.19
CA TYR A 116 15.19 4.57 -12.17
C TYR A 116 15.90 5.02 -10.88
N GLU A 117 17.22 4.83 -10.75
CA GLU A 117 17.99 5.14 -9.53
C GLU A 117 17.71 6.54 -8.95
N GLY A 118 17.63 7.56 -9.82
CA GLY A 118 17.36 8.94 -9.41
C GLY A 118 15.95 9.19 -8.87
N MET A 119 15.00 8.28 -9.14
CA MET A 119 13.62 8.32 -8.63
C MET A 119 13.47 7.53 -7.33
N LEU A 120 14.30 6.51 -7.09
CA LEU A 120 14.21 5.66 -5.90
C LEU A 120 14.21 6.44 -4.58
N LEU A 121 14.97 7.54 -4.57
CA LEU A 121 15.18 8.40 -3.40
C LEU A 121 14.26 9.62 -3.35
N LYS A 122 13.26 9.72 -4.22
CA LYS A 122 12.32 10.84 -4.21
C LYS A 122 11.09 10.48 -3.38
N TRP A 123 10.84 11.28 -2.35
CA TRP A 123 9.59 11.32 -1.62
C TRP A 123 8.88 12.63 -1.97
N SER A 124 7.67 12.55 -2.55
CA SER A 124 6.89 13.75 -2.88
C SER A 124 6.47 14.54 -1.64
N TYR A 125 6.42 13.88 -0.48
CA TYR A 125 5.90 14.41 0.77
C TYR A 125 6.97 14.63 1.85
N ALA A 126 8.22 14.17 1.66
CA ALA A 126 9.27 14.19 2.68
C ALA A 126 10.68 14.43 2.12
N GLU A 127 11.61 14.82 2.98
CA GLU A 127 13.05 14.91 2.69
C GLU A 127 13.79 13.75 3.36
N VAL A 128 14.77 13.15 2.68
CA VAL A 128 15.67 12.14 3.28
C VAL A 128 16.66 12.83 4.20
N LYS A 129 16.82 12.29 5.41
CA LYS A 129 17.80 12.75 6.40
C LYS A 129 18.92 11.73 6.55
N GLY A 130 20.14 12.16 6.23
CA GLY A 130 21.32 11.29 6.24
C GLY A 130 21.39 10.44 4.98
N ASP A 131 22.24 9.41 5.02
CA ASP A 131 22.48 8.54 3.87
C ASP A 131 21.52 7.34 3.91
N PRO A 132 20.69 7.14 2.87
CA PRO A 132 19.82 5.97 2.79
C PRO A 132 20.65 4.70 2.54
N GLN A 133 20.19 3.57 3.07
CA GLN A 133 20.74 2.26 2.76
C GLN A 133 20.03 1.73 1.52
N ILE A 134 20.77 1.44 0.46
CA ILE A 134 20.23 0.96 -0.81
C ILE A 134 20.84 -0.41 -1.09
N THR A 135 20.01 -1.38 -1.45
CA THR A 135 20.45 -2.76 -1.71
C THR A 135 19.62 -3.35 -2.84
N GLU A 136 20.30 -3.91 -3.84
CA GLU A 136 19.65 -4.74 -4.86
C GLU A 136 19.31 -6.10 -4.27
N VAL A 137 18.08 -6.57 -4.50
CA VAL A 137 17.57 -7.83 -3.99
C VAL A 137 16.80 -8.56 -5.09
N GLU A 138 16.83 -9.88 -5.07
CA GLU A 138 16.01 -10.71 -5.97
C GLU A 138 14.84 -11.29 -5.17
N LEU A 139 13.62 -10.89 -5.52
CA LEU A 139 12.40 -11.45 -4.95
C LEU A 139 11.87 -12.55 -5.87
N PRO A 140 11.04 -13.50 -5.38
CA PRO A 140 10.45 -14.52 -6.23
C PRO A 140 9.67 -13.99 -7.44
N ILE A 141 9.13 -12.77 -7.33
CA ILE A 141 8.39 -12.11 -8.40
C ILE A 141 9.28 -11.34 -9.39
N GLY A 142 10.55 -11.08 -9.05
CA GLY A 142 11.51 -10.39 -9.91
C GLY A 142 12.52 -9.53 -9.15
N PRO A 143 13.38 -8.81 -9.90
CA PRO A 143 14.39 -7.94 -9.31
C PRO A 143 13.76 -6.78 -8.55
N ALA A 144 14.41 -6.35 -7.47
CA ALA A 144 13.95 -5.23 -6.68
C ALA A 144 15.12 -4.41 -6.09
N VAL A 145 14.83 -3.17 -5.75
CA VAL A 145 15.74 -2.31 -4.99
C VAL A 145 15.09 -1.96 -3.65
N ARG A 146 15.74 -2.40 -2.58
CA ARG A 146 15.40 -2.09 -1.20
C ARG A 146 16.08 -0.80 -0.78
N VAL A 147 15.30 0.15 -0.26
CA VAL A 147 15.78 1.44 0.26
C VAL A 147 15.29 1.62 1.68
N GLN A 148 16.20 1.82 2.63
CA GLN A 148 15.86 2.19 4.00
C GLN A 148 16.35 3.60 4.29
N ALA A 149 15.46 4.45 4.78
CA ALA A 149 15.74 5.87 4.95
C ALA A 149 15.01 6.47 6.15
N VAL A 150 15.65 7.45 6.79
CA VAL A 150 15.00 8.33 7.75
C VAL A 150 14.42 9.52 7.00
N LEU A 151 13.13 9.78 7.20
CA LEU A 151 12.37 10.83 6.53
C LEU A 151 12.04 11.97 7.47
N VAL A 152 12.05 13.19 6.92
CA VAL A 152 11.65 14.42 7.59
C VAL A 152 10.47 15.03 6.85
N GLU A 153 9.34 15.14 7.55
CA GLU A 153 8.15 15.82 7.06
C GLU A 153 7.91 17.14 7.77
N LYS A 154 7.54 18.17 7.00
CA LYS A 154 7.02 19.42 7.55
C LYS A 154 5.59 19.20 8.00
N ARG A 155 5.27 19.51 9.25
CA ARG A 155 3.87 19.44 9.73
C ARG A 155 3.01 20.50 9.03
N ARG A 156 1.70 20.20 8.87
CA ARG A 156 0.69 20.97 8.09
C ARG A 156 0.56 22.47 8.43
N PHE A 157 1.19 22.95 9.50
CA PHE A 157 1.21 24.37 9.91
C PHE A 157 2.63 24.95 10.10
N GLY A 158 3.68 24.29 9.64
CA GLY A 158 5.07 24.80 9.69
C GLY A 158 5.76 24.74 11.06
N TRP A 159 5.02 24.46 12.14
CA TRP A 159 5.58 24.26 13.47
C TRP A 159 5.93 22.79 13.72
N GLY A 160 7.22 22.48 13.60
CA GLY A 160 7.78 21.17 13.92
C GLY A 160 8.00 20.25 12.71
N LYS A 161 8.96 19.35 12.87
CA LYS A 161 9.29 18.28 11.92
C LYS A 161 8.81 16.95 12.48
N LYS A 162 8.19 16.12 11.65
CA LYS A 162 7.89 14.72 11.99
C LYS A 162 9.00 13.87 11.40
N LEU A 163 9.64 13.07 12.26
CA LEU A 163 10.60 12.05 11.84
C LEU A 163 9.87 10.73 11.73
N SER A 164 10.20 9.97 10.70
CA SER A 164 9.82 8.58 10.53
C SER A 164 10.97 7.82 9.91
N GLU A 165 10.97 6.52 10.12
CA GLU A 165 11.81 5.62 9.34
C GLU A 165 10.93 4.83 8.38
N CYS A 166 11.51 4.48 7.25
CA CYS A 166 10.81 3.93 6.11
C CYS A 166 11.70 2.87 5.43
N VAL A 167 11.07 1.77 5.02
CA VAL A 167 11.64 0.80 4.09
C VAL A 167 10.78 0.79 2.85
N ARG A 168 11.41 0.98 1.69
CA ARG A 168 10.80 0.84 0.37
C ARG A 168 11.39 -0.35 -0.36
N TYR A 169 10.54 -1.09 -1.05
CA TYR A 169 10.94 -1.99 -2.11
C TYR A 169 10.37 -1.48 -3.43
N TRP A 170 11.26 -1.12 -4.35
CA TRP A 170 10.90 -0.90 -5.75
C TRP A 170 11.07 -2.23 -6.46
N VAL A 171 9.99 -2.83 -6.91
CA VAL A 171 9.95 -4.18 -7.48
C VAL A 171 9.65 -4.09 -8.97
N TRP A 172 10.36 -4.88 -9.75
CA TRP A 172 10.19 -5.05 -11.19
C TRP A 172 9.63 -6.46 -11.46
N PRO A 173 8.31 -6.71 -11.27
CA PRO A 173 7.74 -8.02 -11.50
C PRO A 173 8.04 -8.54 -12.90
N THR A 174 8.37 -9.82 -12.99
CA THR A 174 8.71 -10.50 -14.25
C THR A 174 7.44 -10.71 -15.07
N GLY A 175 7.42 -10.23 -16.31
CA GLY A 175 6.26 -10.35 -17.20
C GLY A 175 5.19 -9.28 -17.02
N HIS A 176 5.46 -8.23 -16.22
CA HIS A 176 4.58 -7.08 -16.02
C HIS A 176 5.28 -5.77 -16.42
N GLU A 177 4.51 -4.81 -16.91
CA GLU A 177 5.00 -3.50 -17.35
C GLU A 177 5.02 -2.46 -16.22
N GLU A 178 4.40 -2.78 -15.08
CA GLU A 178 4.36 -1.93 -13.89
C GLU A 178 5.60 -2.12 -13.01
N ILE A 179 6.01 -1.07 -12.32
CA ILE A 179 6.92 -1.10 -11.17
C ILE A 179 6.06 -1.01 -9.92
N LEU A 180 6.24 -1.94 -8.98
CA LEU A 180 5.55 -1.86 -7.69
C LEU A 180 6.44 -1.11 -6.69
N LEU A 181 5.86 -0.15 -5.98
CA LEU A 181 6.45 0.43 -4.79
C LEU A 181 5.74 -0.16 -3.58
N VAL A 182 6.44 -0.98 -2.80
CA VAL A 182 6.03 -1.34 -1.44
C VAL A 182 6.71 -0.38 -0.49
N GLU A 183 5.94 0.38 0.29
CA GLU A 183 6.45 1.31 1.28
C GLU A 183 5.91 0.94 2.65
N ALA A 184 6.82 0.70 3.60
CA ALA A 184 6.48 0.53 5.00
C ALA A 184 7.10 1.64 5.83
N ARG A 185 6.38 2.12 6.85
CA ARG A 185 6.74 3.30 7.62
C ARG A 185 6.40 3.16 9.10
N TRP A 186 7.26 3.70 9.97
CA TRP A 186 7.02 3.79 11.41
C TRP A 186 7.57 5.06 12.03
N LEU A 187 7.09 5.37 13.25
CA LEU A 187 7.53 6.51 14.05
C LEU A 187 8.39 6.11 15.26
N ASN A 188 8.32 4.85 15.67
CA ASN A 188 9.03 4.37 16.84
C ASN A 188 10.41 3.82 16.45
N PHE A 189 11.44 4.67 16.55
CA PHE A 189 12.82 4.32 16.23
C PHE A 189 13.45 3.29 17.19
N GLU A 190 12.88 3.08 18.38
CA GLU A 190 13.38 2.06 19.32
C GLU A 190 13.09 0.63 18.81
N ARG A 191 12.19 0.49 17.84
CA ARG A 191 11.79 -0.80 17.24
C ARG A 191 12.23 -0.93 15.78
N THR A 192 13.15 -0.10 15.32
CA THR A 192 13.57 -0.09 13.91
C THR A 192 14.02 -1.46 13.41
N ASP A 193 14.88 -2.17 14.15
CA ASP A 193 15.36 -3.48 13.73
C ASP A 193 14.21 -4.50 13.64
N GLU A 194 13.32 -4.52 14.64
CA GLU A 194 12.13 -5.39 14.68
C GLU A 194 11.19 -5.12 13.49
N LEU A 195 10.90 -3.85 13.21
CA LEU A 195 9.97 -3.45 12.15
C LEU A 195 10.57 -3.64 10.76
N THR A 196 11.89 -3.45 10.65
CA THR A 196 12.64 -3.76 9.44
C THR A 196 12.57 -5.26 9.13
N ASP A 197 12.87 -6.12 10.11
CA ASP A 197 12.77 -7.56 9.96
C ASP A 197 11.34 -8.00 9.63
N LEU A 198 10.34 -7.35 10.22
CA LEU A 198 8.93 -7.65 9.97
C LEU A 198 8.53 -7.38 8.51
N VAL A 199 9.03 -6.29 7.91
CA VAL A 199 8.82 -5.98 6.49
C VAL A 199 9.60 -6.97 5.63
N ASP A 200 10.89 -7.17 5.91
CA ASP A 200 11.77 -8.00 5.10
C ASP A 200 11.30 -9.47 5.05
N ARG A 201 10.68 -9.98 6.12
CA ARG A 201 10.09 -11.33 6.16
C ARG A 201 8.90 -11.53 5.23
N VAL A 202 8.07 -10.51 5.01
CA VAL A 202 6.86 -10.66 4.20
C VAL A 202 7.12 -10.44 2.71
N MET A 203 8.15 -9.69 2.36
CA MET A 203 8.48 -9.37 0.96
C MET A 203 8.62 -10.57 0.02
N PRO A 204 9.24 -11.71 0.41
CA PRO A 204 9.30 -12.89 -0.44
C PRO A 204 7.94 -13.51 -0.79
N SER A 205 6.88 -13.19 -0.03
CA SER A 205 5.52 -13.69 -0.28
C SER A 205 4.71 -12.84 -1.25
N LEU A 206 5.25 -11.70 -1.70
CA LEU A 206 4.59 -10.81 -2.66
C LEU A 206 4.25 -11.56 -3.95
N ARG A 207 2.97 -11.60 -4.28
CA ARG A 207 2.46 -12.22 -5.51
C ARG A 207 1.44 -11.31 -6.21
N LEU A 208 1.47 -11.33 -7.53
CA LEU A 208 0.42 -10.77 -8.37
C LEU A 208 -0.49 -11.91 -8.82
N VAL A 209 -1.79 -11.78 -8.55
CA VAL A 209 -2.79 -12.77 -8.96
C VAL A 209 -3.78 -12.16 -9.93
N PRO A 210 -4.17 -12.84 -11.02
CA PRO A 210 -5.14 -12.28 -11.96
C PRO A 210 -6.47 -11.95 -11.28
N VAL A 211 -7.10 -10.83 -11.65
CA VAL A 211 -8.48 -10.55 -11.22
C VAL A 211 -9.40 -11.61 -11.83
N PRO A 212 -10.27 -12.28 -11.02
CA PRO A 212 -11.22 -13.24 -11.56
C PRO A 212 -12.16 -12.56 -12.56
N ALA A 213 -12.27 -13.12 -13.77
CA ALA A 213 -13.24 -12.64 -14.75
C ALA A 213 -14.65 -12.73 -14.16
N GLU A 214 -15.44 -11.65 -14.29
CA GLU A 214 -16.86 -11.70 -13.92
C GLU A 214 -17.53 -12.86 -14.67
N PRO A 215 -18.36 -13.69 -14.00
CA PRO A 215 -19.09 -14.73 -14.69
C PRO A 215 -19.99 -14.07 -15.73
N GLY A 216 -19.65 -14.26 -17.01
CA GLY A 216 -20.41 -13.73 -18.12
C GLY A 216 -21.89 -14.13 -18.00
N PRO A 217 -22.82 -13.33 -18.55
CA PRO A 217 -24.25 -13.58 -18.42
C PRO A 217 -24.55 -15.00 -18.89
N SER A 218 -25.01 -15.84 -17.96
CA SER A 218 -25.47 -17.19 -18.24
C SER A 218 -26.45 -17.13 -19.39
N ALA A 219 -26.09 -17.73 -20.52
CA ALA A 219 -26.92 -17.75 -21.72
C ALA A 219 -28.32 -18.27 -21.34
N PRO A 220 -29.40 -17.64 -21.83
CA PRO A 220 -30.74 -18.13 -21.56
C PRO A 220 -30.87 -19.56 -22.09
N GLU A 221 -31.32 -20.47 -21.23
CA GLU A 221 -31.71 -21.83 -21.63
C GLU A 221 -32.67 -21.70 -22.82
N SER A 222 -32.26 -22.28 -23.95
CA SER A 222 -33.13 -22.37 -25.12
C SER A 222 -34.33 -23.25 -24.73
N PRO A 223 -35.58 -22.77 -24.85
CA PRO A 223 -36.74 -23.62 -24.62
C PRO A 223 -36.72 -24.73 -25.67
N GLY A 224 -36.58 -25.98 -25.22
CA GLY A 224 -36.69 -27.14 -26.10
C GLY A 224 -38.05 -27.13 -26.79
N GLU A 225 -38.04 -27.16 -28.12
CA GLU A 225 -39.23 -27.36 -28.94
C GLU A 225 -39.80 -28.77 -28.67
N LEU A 226 -41.11 -28.80 -28.37
CA LEU A 226 -41.93 -30.02 -28.30
C LEU A 226 -42.51 -30.34 -29.67
#